data_AF-A0A382DK80-F1
#
_entry.id   AF-A0A382DK80-F1
#
_cell.length_a   1.000
_cell.length_b   1.000
_cell.length_c   1.000
_cell.angle_alpha   90.00
_cell.angle_beta   90.00
_cell.angle_gamma   90.00
#
_symmetry.space_group_name_H-M   'P 1'
#
loop_
_entity.id
_entity.type
_entity.pdbx_description
1 polymer ?
#
loop_
_entity_poly.entity_id
_entity_poly.type
_entity_poly.pdbx_seq_one_letter_code
_entity_poly.pdbx_strand_id
1 'polypeptide(L)' 'MITKFDAFYGGHVEIDNYGFQGTPVDDRWLSDEHLSTALDIAKQFSISMDRNGFDTLWLSEHHFQREGYGCIPNIPMLS' A
#
# COMPACT_ATOMS: atom_id res chain seq x y z
N MET A 1 -29.52 -5.01 5.70
CA MET A 1 -28.51 -4.69 6.74
C MET A 1 -27.16 -5.06 6.15
N ILE A 2 -26.15 -4.19 6.25
CA ILE A 2 -24.81 -4.44 5.68
C ILE A 2 -24.01 -5.25 6.70
N THR A 3 -23.44 -6.38 6.29
CA THR A 3 -22.73 -7.32 7.18
C THR A 3 -21.29 -7.62 6.74
N LYS A 4 -20.87 -7.13 5.57
CA LYS A 4 -19.52 -7.32 5.03
C LYS A 4 -18.89 -5.97 4.78
N PHE A 5 -17.70 -5.79 5.33
CA PHE A 5 -16.88 -4.60 5.13
C PHE A 5 -15.55 -5.04 4.55
N ASP A 6 -15.24 -4.51 3.38
CA ASP A 6 -13.98 -4.74 2.69
C ASP A 6 -13.04 -3.57 2.93
N ALA A 7 -11.77 -3.78 2.63
CA ALA A 7 -10.80 -2.69 2.61
C ALA A 7 -9.91 -2.80 1.37
N PHE A 8 -9.42 -1.64 0.93
CA PHE A 8 -8.50 -1.52 -0.20
C PHE A 8 -7.21 -0.87 0.25
N TYR A 9 -6.09 -1.46 -0.14
CA TYR A 9 -4.77 -0.90 0.04
C TYR A 9 -4.04 -0.84 -1.31
N GLY A 10 -3.73 0.38 -1.76
CA GLY A 10 -3.15 0.63 -3.08
C GLY A 10 -1.64 0.41 -3.20
N GLY A 11 -0.97 -0.01 -2.11
CA GLY A 11 0.47 -0.25 -2.13
C GLY A 11 1.35 0.98 -1.85
N HIS A 12 0.83 2.03 -1.21
CA HIS A 12 1.65 3.19 -0.89
C HIS A 12 2.62 2.90 0.27
N VAL A 13 3.81 3.51 0.23
CA VAL A 13 4.71 3.54 1.40
C VAL A 13 4.37 4.73 2.29
N GLU A 14 5.03 4.82 3.44
CA GLU A 14 5.04 6.08 4.21
C GLU A 14 5.80 7.15 3.41
N ILE A 15 5.16 8.31 3.24
CA ILE A 15 5.66 9.39 2.38
C ILE A 15 5.95 10.62 3.23
N ASP A 16 7.21 11.05 3.25
CA ASP A 16 7.64 12.31 3.86
C ASP A 16 7.48 13.50 2.89
N ASN A 17 7.54 14.72 3.44
CA ASN A 17 7.48 15.98 2.69
C ASN A 17 6.28 16.01 1.71
N TYR A 18 5.08 15.79 2.23
CA TYR A 18 3.83 15.77 1.46
C TYR A 18 3.09 17.12 1.48
N GLY A 19 2.06 17.26 0.65
CA GLY A 19 1.23 18.46 0.55
C GLY A 19 1.70 19.45 -0.52
N PHE A 20 1.05 20.62 -0.58
CA PHE A 20 1.28 21.62 -1.65
C PHE A 20 2.73 22.16 -1.71
N GLN A 21 3.45 22.12 -0.59
CA GLN A 21 4.86 22.55 -0.49
C GLN A 21 5.83 21.36 -0.46
N GLY A 22 5.30 20.14 -0.65
CA GLY A 22 6.07 18.92 -0.63
C GLY A 22 6.86 18.67 -1.91
N THR A 23 7.61 17.57 -1.93
CA THR A 23 8.33 17.14 -3.15
C THR A 23 7.31 16.76 -4.22
N PRO A 24 7.37 17.34 -5.43
CA PRO A 24 6.55 16.93 -6.56
C PRO A 24 6.67 15.43 -6.82
N VAL A 25 5.58 14.81 -7.28
CA VAL A 25 5.54 13.36 -7.52
C VAL A 25 6.63 12.94 -8.50
N ASP A 26 6.79 13.64 -9.62
CA ASP A 26 7.76 13.31 -10.68
C ASP A 26 9.22 13.44 -10.23
N ASP A 27 9.48 14.26 -9.20
CA ASP A 27 10.80 14.49 -8.62
C ASP A 27 11.11 13.51 -7.48
N ARG A 28 10.13 12.68 -7.08
CA ARG A 28 10.29 11.77 -5.96
C ARG A 28 10.99 10.49 -6.41
N TRP A 29 12.07 10.15 -5.71
CA TRP A 29 12.83 8.94 -5.96
C TRP A 29 13.16 8.26 -4.63
N LEU A 30 12.44 7.19 -4.31
CA LEU A 30 12.66 6.41 -3.10
C LEU A 30 13.59 5.23 -3.37
N SER A 31 14.29 4.75 -2.34
CA SER A 31 15.14 3.56 -2.45
C SER A 31 14.28 2.29 -2.54
N ASP A 32 14.81 1.24 -3.16
CA ASP A 32 14.14 -0.06 -3.20
C ASP A 32 13.83 -0.61 -1.81
N GLU A 33 14.72 -0.36 -0.84
CA GLU A 33 14.50 -0.72 0.57
C GLU A 33 13.24 -0.04 1.11
N HIS A 34 13.09 1.27 0.87
CA HIS A 34 11.89 2.00 1.30
C HIS A 34 10.65 1.55 0.53
N LEU A 35 10.74 1.36 -0.79
CA LEU A 35 9.62 0.88 -1.63
C LEU A 35 9.12 -0.50 -1.16
N SER A 36 10.03 -1.37 -0.72
CA SER A 36 9.70 -2.72 -0.24
C SER A 36 8.84 -2.71 1.04
N THR A 37 8.84 -1.62 1.82
CA THR A 37 8.01 -1.49 3.03
C THR A 37 6.51 -1.58 2.74
N ALA A 38 6.08 -1.33 1.50
CA ALA A 38 4.69 -1.52 1.09
C ALA A 38 4.19 -2.95 1.31
N LEU A 39 5.07 -3.96 1.21
CA LEU A 39 4.74 -5.36 1.48
C LEU A 39 4.51 -5.61 2.97
N ASP A 40 5.33 -4.99 3.84
CA ASP A 40 5.14 -5.06 5.28
C ASP A 40 3.86 -4.35 5.71
N ILE A 41 3.55 -3.20 5.10
CA ILE A 41 2.28 -2.50 5.30
C ILE A 41 1.10 -3.40 4.88
N ALA A 42 1.15 -4.02 3.70
CA ALA A 42 0.11 -4.95 3.24
C ALA A 42 -0.14 -6.08 4.25
N LYS A 43 0.94 -6.65 4.81
CA LYS A 43 0.88 -7.69 5.84
C LYS A 43 0.28 -7.18 7.16
N GLN A 44 0.69 -6.01 7.65
CA GLN A 44 0.12 -5.46 8.88
C GLN A 44 -1.35 -5.08 8.69
N PHE A 45 -1.70 -4.59 7.52
CA PHE A 45 -3.06 -4.24 7.14
C PHE A 45 -3.96 -5.49 7.15
N SER A 46 -3.53 -6.60 6.53
CA SER A 46 -4.29 -7.86 6.55
C SER A 46 -4.45 -8.43 7.97
N ILE A 47 -3.39 -8.42 8.78
CA ILE A 47 -3.47 -8.85 10.20
C ILE A 47 -4.47 -7.99 10.98
N SER A 48 -4.50 -6.68 10.74
CA SER A 48 -5.45 -5.77 11.38
C SER A 48 -6.88 -6.07 10.94
N MET A 49 -7.10 -6.32 9.65
CA MET A 49 -8.40 -6.68 9.10
C MET A 49 -8.95 -7.97 9.71
N ASP A 50 -8.14 -9.03 9.78
CA ASP A 50 -8.52 -10.31 10.39
C ASP A 50 -8.97 -10.13 11.83
N ARG A 51 -8.25 -9.30 12.60
CA ARG A 51 -8.58 -9.01 14.01
C ARG A 51 -9.88 -8.22 14.19
N ASN A 52 -10.26 -7.43 13.19
CA ASN A 52 -11.42 -6.54 13.25
C ASN A 52 -12.63 -7.06 12.45
N GLY A 53 -12.54 -8.23 11.82
CA GLY A 53 -13.67 -8.89 11.15
C GLY A 53 -14.02 -8.28 9.78
N PHE A 54 -13.05 -7.75 9.06
CA PHE A 54 -13.23 -7.38 7.64
C PHE A 54 -13.31 -8.65 6.77
N ASP A 55 -14.01 -8.56 5.63
CA ASP A 55 -14.30 -9.71 4.76
C ASP A 55 -13.23 -9.89 3.67
N THR A 56 -12.95 -8.85 2.88
CA THR A 56 -11.99 -8.93 1.76
C THR A 56 -10.98 -7.78 1.76
N LEU A 57 -9.69 -8.12 1.61
CA LEU A 57 -8.61 -7.18 1.29
C LEU A 57 -8.40 -7.13 -0.22
N TRP A 58 -8.55 -5.93 -0.78
CA TRP A 58 -8.24 -5.62 -2.18
C TRP A 58 -6.87 -4.94 -2.26
N LEU A 59 -6.03 -5.44 -3.17
CA LEU A 59 -4.71 -4.89 -3.47
C LEU A 59 -4.66 -4.45 -4.93
N SER A 60 -3.88 -3.42 -5.23
CA SER A 60 -3.54 -3.06 -6.61
C SER A 60 -2.12 -3.47 -6.96
N GLU A 61 -1.95 -3.92 -8.20
CA GLU A 61 -0.64 -4.19 -8.79
C GLU A 61 -0.21 -3.01 -9.64
N HIS A 62 1.04 -2.56 -9.45
CA HIS A 62 1.61 -1.46 -10.21
C HIS A 62 3.07 -1.75 -10.53
N HIS A 63 3.51 -1.29 -11.70
CA HIS A 63 4.89 -1.46 -12.15
C HIS A 63 5.56 -0.10 -12.32
N PHE A 64 6.86 -0.04 -12.01
CA PHE A 64 7.72 1.13 -12.23
C PHE A 64 7.35 2.38 -11.42
N GLN A 65 6.73 2.23 -10.26
CA GLN A 65 6.40 3.35 -9.36
C GLN A 65 7.49 3.59 -8.32
N ARG A 66 8.46 4.41 -8.70
CA ARG A 66 9.58 4.86 -7.84
C ARG A 66 9.17 5.94 -6.82
N GLU A 67 8.00 6.52 -7.03
CA GLU A 67 7.48 7.66 -6.28
C GLU A 67 6.82 7.24 -4.96
N GLY A 68 6.52 5.96 -4.76
CA GLY A 68 6.01 5.44 -3.48
C GLY A 68 4.49 5.24 -3.37
N TYR A 69 3.71 5.42 -4.44
CA TYR A 69 2.23 5.38 -4.35
C TYR A 69 1.60 4.01 -4.59
N GLY A 70 2.31 3.10 -5.26
CA GLY A 70 1.83 1.77 -5.65
C GLY A 70 3.01 0.84 -5.86
N CYS A 71 3.54 0.38 -4.74
CA CYS A 71 4.81 -0.36 -4.65
C CYS A 71 4.57 -1.87 -4.47
N ILE A 72 3.41 -2.37 -4.88
CA ILE A 72 3.10 -3.80 -4.96
C ILE A 72 3.33 -4.22 -6.43
N PRO A 73 4.51 -4.80 -6.76
CA PRO A 73 4.84 -5.16 -8.14
C PRO A 73 4.13 -6.42 -8.62
N ASN A 74 3.64 -7.25 -7.69
CA ASN A 74 2.81 -8.41 -7.93
C ASN A 74 1.98 -8.66 -6.67
N ILE A 75 0.69 -8.95 -6.82
CA ILE A 75 -0.19 -9.24 -5.69
C ILE A 75 0.29 -10.50 -4.95
N PRO A 76 0.64 -10.41 -3.65
CA PRO A 76 0.99 -11.57 -2.88
C PRO A 76 -0.20 -12.52 -2.78
N MET A 77 -0.04 -13.75 -3.26
CA MET A 77 -1.00 -14.81 -2.98
C MET A 77 -0.67 -15.37 -1.59
N LEU A 78 -1.58 -15.18 -0.63
CA LEU A 78 -1.46 -15.79 0.68
C LEU A 78 -2.00 -17.22 0.59
N SER A 79 -1.14 -18.20 0.90
CA SER A 79 -1.48 -19.63 0.99
C SER A 79 -1.86 -20.03 2.41
#